data_AF-A0A2I1HXM4-F1
#
_entry.id   AF-A0A2I1HXM4-F1
#
_cell.length_a   1.000
_cell.length_b   1.000
_cell.length_c   1.000
_cell.angle_alpha   90.00
_cell.angle_beta   90.00
_cell.angle_gamma   90.00
#
_symmetry.space_group_name_H-M   'P 1'
#
loop_
_entity.id
_entity.type
_entity.pdbx_description
1 polymer ?
#
loop_
_entity_poly.entity_id
_entity_poly.type
_entity_poly.pdbx_seq_one_letter_code
_entity_poly.pdbx_strand_id
1 'polypeptide(L)'
;IDNAIIIFEKCKELLDSKTQLFHLEYLLNKNSSTKLNNILTKINQISKIKVSGLLHFVRCKVYLELKMYHETILDLNLLYDKYFYNYKYISHIYLYTDFLLYLNVTNNNNELSKLGIVNGFSKHMYESKRIFNLLTSYNV
;
A
#
# COMPACT_ATOMS: atom_id res chain seq x y z
N ILE A 1 12.39 20.45 22.92
CA ILE A 1 12.63 19.84 21.59
C ILE A 1 12.23 18.38 21.73
N ASP A 2 11.08 18.05 21.15
CA ASP A 2 10.31 16.86 21.49
C ASP A 2 11.02 15.57 21.08
N ASN A 3 10.87 14.54 21.91
CA ASN A 3 11.33 13.17 21.63
C ASN A 3 10.84 12.67 20.25
N ALA A 4 9.69 13.18 19.79
CA ALA A 4 9.14 12.95 18.46
C ALA A 4 10.03 13.51 17.33
N ILE A 5 10.66 14.68 17.52
CA ILE A 5 11.60 15.28 16.55
C ILE A 5 12.89 14.46 16.48
N ILE A 6 13.39 13.98 17.62
CA ILE A 6 14.60 13.13 17.68
C ILE A 6 14.33 11.76 17.05
N ILE A 7 13.16 11.17 17.30
CA ILE A 7 12.74 9.90 16.67
C ILE A 7 12.52 10.11 15.16
N PHE A 8 11.95 11.23 14.74
CA PHE A 8 11.80 11.57 13.32
C PHE A 8 13.15 11.73 12.61
N GLU A 9 14.11 12.45 13.20
CA GLU A 9 15.48 12.59 12.68
C GLU A 9 16.22 11.23 12.63
N LYS A 10 16.05 10.36 13.63
CA LYS A 10 16.60 8.99 13.59
C LYS A 10 15.94 8.10 12.54
N CYS A 11 14.62 8.23 12.33
CA CYS A 11 13.91 7.54 11.25
C CYS A 11 14.32 8.07 9.86
N LYS A 12 14.65 9.36 9.78
CA LYS A 12 15.17 10.04 8.58
C LYS A 12 16.57 9.55 8.19
N GLU A 13 17.41 9.13 9.15
CA GLU A 13 18.71 8.50 8.85
C GLU A 13 18.60 7.05 8.33
N LEU A 14 17.49 6.35 8.61
CA LEU A 14 17.25 4.94 8.24
C LEU A 14 16.47 4.74 6.92
N LEU A 15 15.81 5.78 6.41
CA LEU A 15 15.09 5.74 5.13
C LEU A 15 15.93 6.33 4.00
N ASP A 16 15.92 5.71 2.82
CA ASP A 16 16.46 6.33 1.59
C ASP A 16 15.90 7.75 1.41
N SER A 17 16.78 8.76 1.44
CA SER A 17 16.43 10.20 1.48
C SER A 17 15.48 10.60 0.35
N LYS A 18 15.59 9.90 -0.79
CA LYS A 18 14.74 10.09 -1.96
C LYS A 18 13.30 9.65 -1.72
N THR A 19 13.10 8.54 -0.99
CA THR A 19 11.76 8.04 -0.66
C THR A 19 11.01 8.99 0.29
N GLN A 20 11.73 9.57 1.26
CA GLN A 20 11.17 10.57 2.18
C GLN A 20 10.73 11.83 1.45
N LEU A 21 11.55 12.30 0.50
CA LEU A 21 11.22 13.46 -0.32
C LEU A 21 9.90 13.26 -1.07
N PHE A 22 9.69 12.09 -1.69
CA PHE A 22 8.42 11.81 -2.37
C PHE A 22 7.23 11.73 -1.42
N HIS A 23 7.40 11.15 -0.22
CA HIS A 23 6.33 11.10 0.76
C HIS A 23 5.93 12.52 1.21
N LEU A 24 6.91 13.41 1.44
CA LEU A 24 6.66 14.81 1.78
C LEU A 24 6.00 15.57 0.62
N GLU A 25 6.50 15.40 -0.62
CA GLU A 25 5.86 15.98 -1.81
C GLU A 25 4.41 15.51 -1.94
N TYR A 26 4.12 14.23 -1.70
CA TYR A 26 2.76 13.70 -1.67
C TYR A 26 1.90 14.38 -0.60
N LEU A 27 2.34 14.41 0.65
CA LEU A 27 1.55 14.98 1.76
C LEU A 27 1.19 16.44 1.52
N LEU A 28 2.12 17.24 1.00
CA LEU A 28 1.90 18.65 0.69
C LEU A 28 0.94 18.88 -0.48
N ASN A 29 0.80 17.90 -1.37
CA ASN A 29 0.10 18.07 -2.65
C ASN A 29 -1.07 17.11 -2.85
N LYS A 30 -1.48 16.36 -1.82
CA LYS A 30 -2.54 15.32 -1.90
C LYS A 30 -3.87 15.79 -2.48
N ASN A 31 -4.16 17.09 -2.42
CA ASN A 31 -5.40 17.67 -2.93
C ASN A 31 -5.29 18.20 -4.38
N SER A 32 -4.15 18.01 -5.06
CA SER A 32 -3.91 18.54 -6.41
C SER A 32 -3.53 17.42 -7.38
N SER A 33 -4.48 17.02 -8.22
CA SER A 33 -4.29 15.95 -9.22
C SER A 33 -3.11 16.22 -10.15
N THR A 34 -2.93 17.45 -10.64
CA THR A 34 -1.80 17.83 -11.50
C THR A 34 -0.46 17.62 -10.80
N LYS A 35 -0.34 18.02 -9.53
CA LYS A 35 0.91 17.84 -8.78
C LYS A 35 1.15 16.38 -8.42
N LEU A 36 0.10 15.63 -8.09
CA LEU A 36 0.16 14.18 -7.88
C LEU A 36 0.64 13.43 -9.13
N ASN A 37 0.16 13.80 -10.33
CA ASN A 37 0.64 13.24 -11.58
C ASN A 37 2.13 13.49 -11.79
N ASN A 38 2.63 14.70 -11.48
CA ASN A 38 4.06 14.99 -11.55
C ASN A 38 4.88 14.12 -10.59
N ILE A 39 4.41 13.92 -9.35
CA ILE A 39 5.05 13.02 -8.38
C ILE A 39 5.08 11.59 -8.94
N LEU A 40 3.96 11.11 -9.49
CA LEU A 40 3.86 9.79 -10.09
C LEU A 40 4.85 9.60 -11.24
N THR A 41 4.97 10.57 -12.16
CA THR A 41 5.94 10.54 -13.25
C THR A 41 7.37 10.42 -12.73
N LYS A 42 7.74 11.21 -11.72
CA LYS A 42 9.08 11.14 -11.10
C LYS A 42 9.35 9.77 -10.45
N ILE A 43 8.36 9.19 -9.75
CA ILE A 43 8.51 7.86 -9.13
C ILE A 43 8.66 6.79 -10.21
N ASN A 44 7.88 6.85 -11.29
CA ASN A 44 7.90 5.85 -12.36
C ASN A 44 9.20 5.84 -13.18
N GLN A 45 9.97 6.93 -13.17
CA GLN A 45 11.30 6.99 -13.77
C GLN A 45 12.37 6.26 -12.94
N ILE A 46 12.08 5.90 -11.68
CA ILE A 46 13.03 5.17 -10.83
C ILE A 46 13.00 3.70 -11.23
N SER A 47 14.19 3.14 -11.51
CA SER A 47 14.34 1.74 -11.87
C SER A 47 13.61 0.83 -10.89
N LYS A 48 12.74 -0.04 -11.41
CA LYS A 48 11.93 -1.03 -10.65
C LYS A 48 12.77 -1.95 -9.75
N ILE A 49 14.07 -2.08 -10.00
CA ILE A 49 15.02 -2.87 -9.21
C ILE A 49 15.43 -2.13 -7.91
N LYS A 50 15.41 -0.79 -7.92
CA LYS A 50 15.83 0.07 -6.79
C LYS A 50 14.66 0.61 -5.95
N VAL A 51 13.42 0.31 -6.32
CA VAL A 51 12.24 0.84 -5.62
C VAL A 51 12.08 0.11 -4.29
N SER A 52 12.28 0.81 -3.18
CA SER A 52 12.03 0.30 -1.83
C SER A 52 10.53 0.01 -1.62
N GLY A 53 10.18 -0.85 -0.64
CA GLY A 53 8.78 -1.09 -0.30
C GLY A 53 8.03 0.18 0.13
N LEU A 54 8.75 1.12 0.74
CA LEU A 54 8.23 2.45 1.09
C LEU A 54 7.92 3.31 -0.14
N LEU A 55 8.76 3.27 -1.18
CA LEU A 55 8.51 4.03 -2.39
C LEU A 55 7.31 3.47 -3.18
N HIS A 56 7.13 2.14 -3.21
CA HIS A 56 5.90 1.52 -3.72
C HIS A 56 4.69 1.98 -2.92
N PHE A 57 4.77 2.01 -1.58
CA PHE A 57 3.68 2.48 -0.75
C PHE A 57 3.29 3.94 -1.02
N VAL A 58 4.27 4.84 -1.21
CA VAL A 58 3.99 6.23 -1.62
C VAL A 58 3.28 6.27 -2.96
N ARG A 59 3.72 5.44 -3.93
CA ARG A 59 3.07 5.37 -5.25
C ARG A 59 1.63 4.87 -5.16
N CYS A 60 1.35 3.85 -4.35
CA CYS A 60 -0.02 3.39 -4.08
C CYS A 60 -0.91 4.50 -3.52
N LYS A 61 -0.40 5.31 -2.57
CA LYS A 61 -1.16 6.44 -2.04
C LYS A 61 -1.49 7.46 -3.12
N VAL A 62 -0.53 7.78 -3.99
CA VAL A 62 -0.76 8.68 -5.13
C VAL A 62 -1.82 8.10 -6.08
N TYR A 63 -1.77 6.81 -6.40
CA TYR A 63 -2.80 6.16 -7.21
C TYR A 63 -4.19 6.23 -6.59
N LEU A 64 -4.30 6.02 -5.27
CA LEU A 64 -5.57 6.12 -4.56
C LEU A 64 -6.18 7.52 -4.64
N GLU A 65 -5.41 8.58 -4.39
CA GLU A 65 -5.89 9.95 -4.51
C GLU A 65 -6.35 10.28 -5.95
N LEU A 66 -5.68 9.67 -6.94
CA LEU A 66 -6.03 9.77 -8.36
C LEU A 66 -7.13 8.80 -8.80
N LYS A 67 -7.67 7.97 -7.89
CA LYS A 67 -8.67 6.92 -8.16
C LYS A 67 -8.21 5.87 -9.19
N MET A 68 -6.91 5.64 -9.30
CA MET A 68 -6.27 4.64 -10.17
C MET A 68 -6.23 3.27 -9.47
N TYR A 69 -7.40 2.66 -9.26
CA TYR A 69 -7.54 1.49 -8.41
C TYR A 69 -6.90 0.22 -8.98
N HIS A 70 -6.94 0.04 -10.30
CA HIS A 70 -6.33 -1.10 -10.97
C HIS A 70 -4.80 -1.10 -10.77
N GLU A 71 -4.17 0.04 -10.97
CA GLU A 71 -2.73 0.25 -10.75
C GLU A 71 -2.36 0.07 -9.28
N THR A 72 -3.21 0.54 -8.37
CA THR A 72 -3.03 0.33 -6.92
C THR A 72 -2.95 -1.16 -6.58
N ILE A 73 -3.80 -2.00 -7.17
CA ILE A 73 -3.80 -3.46 -6.93
C ILE A 73 -2.52 -4.09 -7.47
N LEU A 74 -2.10 -3.75 -8.69
CA LEU A 74 -0.88 -4.31 -9.27
C LEU A 74 0.35 -4.01 -8.40
N ASP A 75 0.45 -2.79 -7.89
CA ASP A 75 1.53 -2.38 -7.01
C ASP A 75 1.44 -2.99 -5.61
N LEU A 76 0.23 -3.13 -5.07
CA LEU A 76 -0.01 -3.83 -3.80
C LEU A 76 0.43 -5.29 -3.87
N ASN A 77 0.08 -5.99 -4.96
CA ASN A 77 0.50 -7.37 -5.18
C ASN A 77 2.03 -7.48 -5.22
N LEU A 78 2.68 -6.57 -5.95
CA LEU A 78 4.14 -6.51 -6.00
C LEU A 78 4.78 -6.20 -4.62
N LEU A 79 4.15 -5.33 -3.84
CA LEU A 79 4.60 -4.98 -2.48
C LEU A 79 4.43 -6.18 -1.53
N TYR A 80 3.35 -6.94 -1.68
CA TYR A 80 3.10 -8.18 -0.94
C TYR A 80 4.12 -9.28 -1.28
N ASP A 81 4.41 -9.48 -2.57
CA ASP A 81 5.34 -10.52 -3.04
C ASP A 81 6.78 -10.25 -2.64
N LYS A 82 7.24 -8.99 -2.76
CA LYS A 82 8.64 -8.62 -2.48
C LYS A 82 8.93 -8.39 -1.01
N TYR A 83 7.95 -7.96 -0.23
CA TYR A 83 8.18 -7.50 1.13
C TYR A 83 7.24 -8.21 2.10
N PHE A 84 7.47 -9.50 2.29
CA PHE A 84 6.68 -10.43 3.12
C PHE A 84 6.35 -9.92 4.54
N TYR A 85 7.01 -8.86 5.03
CA TYR A 85 6.80 -8.25 6.36
C TYR A 85 6.10 -6.88 6.35
N ASN A 86 5.63 -6.39 5.19
CA ASN A 86 5.08 -5.05 5.04
C ASN A 86 3.55 -4.95 5.22
N TYR A 87 2.94 -5.86 5.98
CA TYR A 87 1.50 -5.84 6.29
C TYR A 87 1.00 -4.49 6.84
N LYS A 88 1.88 -3.74 7.52
CA LYS A 88 1.59 -2.40 8.05
C LYS A 88 1.26 -1.37 6.95
N TYR A 89 1.93 -1.44 5.80
CA TYR A 89 1.66 -0.54 4.67
C TYR A 89 0.39 -0.95 3.94
N ILE A 90 0.20 -2.27 3.80
CA ILE A 90 -0.94 -2.84 3.11
C ILE A 90 -2.22 -2.47 3.87
N SER A 91 -2.28 -2.76 5.17
CA SER A 91 -3.42 -2.37 6.03
C SER A 91 -3.77 -0.88 5.97
N HIS A 92 -2.78 0.02 5.83
CA HIS A 92 -3.04 1.46 5.65
C HIS A 92 -3.76 1.80 4.35
N ILE A 93 -3.47 1.12 3.24
CA ILE A 93 -4.14 1.34 1.94
C ILE A 93 -5.60 0.89 2.00
N TYR A 94 -5.88 -0.16 2.77
CA TYR A 94 -7.23 -0.65 2.97
C TYR A 94 -8.11 0.22 3.86
N LEU A 95 -7.59 1.31 4.45
CA LEU A 95 -8.41 2.31 5.14
C LEU A 95 -9.16 3.23 4.16
N TYR A 96 -8.83 3.20 2.87
CA TYR A 96 -9.51 3.98 1.85
C TYR A 96 -10.85 3.33 1.50
N THR A 97 -11.96 3.93 1.95
CA THR A 97 -13.32 3.38 1.81
C THR A 97 -13.71 3.12 0.35
N ASP A 98 -13.43 4.07 -0.55
CA ASP A 98 -13.73 3.91 -1.98
C ASP A 98 -12.97 2.74 -2.61
N PHE A 99 -11.74 2.50 -2.17
CA PHE A 99 -10.93 1.39 -2.63
C PHE A 99 -11.44 0.04 -2.11
N LEU A 100 -11.90 -0.03 -0.85
CA LEU A 100 -12.57 -1.21 -0.31
C LEU A 100 -13.85 -1.55 -1.08
N LEU A 101 -14.63 -0.53 -1.44
CA LEU A 101 -15.84 -0.70 -2.25
C LEU A 101 -15.49 -1.22 -3.65
N TYR A 102 -14.47 -0.66 -4.30
CA TYR A 102 -13.97 -1.15 -5.58
C TYR A 102 -13.62 -2.65 -5.52
N LEU A 103 -12.86 -3.06 -4.50
CA LEU A 103 -12.49 -4.46 -4.31
C LEU A 103 -13.68 -5.37 -4.04
N ASN A 104 -14.66 -4.92 -3.26
CA ASN A 104 -15.88 -5.67 -3.01
C ASN A 104 -16.67 -5.92 -4.29
N VAL A 105 -16.79 -4.90 -5.17
CA VAL A 105 -17.49 -5.01 -6.45
C VAL A 105 -16.76 -5.97 -7.39
N THR A 106 -15.44 -6.00 -7.38
CA THR A 106 -14.66 -6.93 -8.21
C THR A 106 -14.63 -8.36 -7.64
N ASN A 107 -14.74 -8.54 -6.31
CA ASN A 107 -14.75 -9.84 -5.65
C ASN A 107 -16.18 -10.32 -5.31
N ASN A 108 -16.92 -10.69 -6.35
CA ASN A 108 -18.25 -11.32 -6.25
C ASN A 108 -18.21 -12.83 -5.92
N ASN A 109 -17.14 -13.30 -5.26
CA ASN A 109 -17.05 -14.69 -4.81
C ASN A 109 -17.93 -14.92 -3.58
N ASN A 110 -19.18 -15.33 -3.82
CA ASN A 110 -20.17 -15.68 -2.79
C ASN A 110 -19.71 -16.82 -1.87
N GLU A 111 -18.77 -17.68 -2.30
CA GLU A 111 -18.21 -18.75 -1.48
C GLU A 111 -17.48 -18.23 -0.22
N LEU A 112 -16.80 -17.08 -0.30
CA LEU A 112 -16.09 -16.50 0.87
C LEU A 112 -17.06 -15.98 1.93
N SER A 113 -18.23 -15.49 1.51
CA SER A 113 -19.27 -15.06 2.45
C SER A 113 -19.82 -16.23 3.28
N LYS A 114 -19.85 -17.45 2.72
CA LYS A 114 -20.22 -18.67 3.44
C LYS A 114 -19.21 -19.03 4.54
N LEU A 115 -17.95 -18.61 4.38
CA LEU A 115 -16.89 -18.75 5.38
C LEU A 115 -16.85 -17.59 6.40
N GLY A 116 -17.84 -16.70 6.39
CA GLY A 116 -17.88 -15.50 7.24
C GLY A 116 -16.96 -14.36 6.79
N ILE A 117 -16.28 -14.51 5.64
CA ILE A 117 -15.38 -13.49 5.08
C ILE A 117 -16.20 -12.54 4.20
N VAL A 118 -16.74 -11.51 4.85
CA VAL A 118 -17.69 -10.57 4.23
C VAL A 118 -17.06 -9.27 3.74
N ASN A 119 -15.99 -8.79 4.37
CA ASN A 119 -15.36 -7.52 4.00
C ASN A 119 -14.31 -7.70 2.88
N GLY A 120 -14.15 -6.68 2.04
CA GLY A 120 -13.30 -6.72 0.83
C GLY A 120 -11.82 -6.93 1.11
N PHE A 121 -11.32 -6.39 2.22
CA PHE A 121 -9.94 -6.60 2.66
C PHE A 121 -9.67 -8.07 2.96
N SER A 122 -10.52 -8.69 3.79
CA SER A 122 -10.39 -10.09 4.17
C SER A 122 -10.60 -11.03 2.99
N LYS A 123 -11.51 -10.70 2.06
CA LYS A 123 -11.68 -11.45 0.81
C LYS A 123 -10.42 -11.42 -0.06
N HIS A 124 -9.89 -10.22 -0.30
CA HIS A 124 -8.68 -10.06 -1.10
C HIS A 124 -7.47 -10.74 -0.43
N MET A 125 -7.29 -10.57 0.88
CA MET A 125 -6.22 -11.25 1.63
C MET A 125 -6.32 -12.78 1.58
N TYR A 126 -7.55 -13.33 1.53
CA TYR A 126 -7.79 -14.76 1.40
C TYR A 126 -7.46 -15.27 -0.01
N GLU A 127 -7.90 -14.56 -1.06
CA GLU A 127 -7.67 -14.95 -2.45
C GLU A 127 -6.22 -14.77 -2.91
N SER A 128 -5.53 -13.75 -2.42
CA SER A 128 -4.11 -13.46 -2.72
C SER A 128 -3.14 -14.50 -2.11
N LYS A 129 -3.65 -15.66 -1.64
CA LYS A 129 -2.92 -16.90 -1.29
C LYS A 129 -1.56 -16.66 -0.62
N ARG A 130 -1.58 -16.32 0.68
CA ARG A 130 -0.45 -16.65 1.60
C ARG A 130 -0.72 -16.54 3.11
N ILE A 131 -1.82 -15.91 3.55
CA ILE A 131 -2.16 -15.90 5.00
C ILE A 131 -2.60 -17.30 5.48
N PHE A 132 -3.21 -18.10 4.61
CA PHE A 132 -3.60 -19.47 4.97
C PHE A 132 -2.40 -20.31 5.43
N ASN A 133 -1.21 -20.10 4.86
CA ASN A 133 0.00 -20.80 5.27
C ASN A 133 0.57 -20.32 6.62
N LEU A 134 0.23 -19.11 7.08
CA LEU A 134 0.62 -18.63 8.41
C LEU A 134 -0.35 -19.14 9.48
N LEU A 135 -1.66 -19.11 9.23
CA LEU A 135 -2.66 -19.63 10.17
C LEU A 135 -2.58 -21.16 10.34
N THR A 136 -2.14 -21.90 9.32
CA THR A 136 -1.90 -23.35 9.44
C THR A 136 -0.54 -23.71 10.01
N SER A 137 0.46 -22.81 9.99
CA SER A 137 1.77 -23.05 10.61
C SER A 137 1.83 -22.75 12.11
N TYR A 138 0.83 -22.06 12.67
CA TYR A 138 0.70 -21.81 14.12
C TYR A 138 -0.21 -22.82 14.83
N ASN A 139 -0.75 -23.82 14.10
CA ASN A 139 -1.54 -24.91 14.65
C ASN A 139 -0.84 -26.27 14.42
N VAL A 140 0.42 -26.37 14.88
CA VAL A 140 1.10 -27.65 15.15
C VAL A 140 1.36 -27.74 16.64
#